data_AF-A0A3A8PGY1-F1
#
_entry.id   AF-A0A3A8PGY1-F1
#
_cell.length_a   1.000
_cell.length_b   1.000
_cell.length_c   1.000
_cell.angle_alpha   90.00
_cell.angle_beta   90.00
_cell.angle_gamma   90.00
#
_symmetry.space_group_name_H-M   'P 1'
#
loop_
_entity.id
_entity.type
_entity.pdbx_description
1 polymer ?
#
loop_
_entity_poly.entity_id
_entity_poly.type
_entity_poly.pdbx_seq_one_letter_code
_entity_poly.pdbx_strand_id
1 'polypeptide(L)'
;GVWGTVEAVLHRPGVLVRLVSMAGGERYVTDLRQVAQKAHIAACEGRLTATATAAWIREQQQLAGDDEPRRLDSDQQAVIIMTIHEAKGLGFPVVLLPDITNGWAPKQSINGPIVWHDGQRRVLDISSQGTDRSIAVESHEEDE
;
A
#
# COMPACT_ATOMS: atom_id res chain seq x y z
N GLY A 1 29.06 15.13 -5.79
CA GLY A 1 28.23 14.66 -4.67
C GLY A 1 27.83 13.22 -4.89
N VAL A 2 27.19 12.58 -3.92
CA VAL A 2 26.85 11.14 -3.96
C VAL A 2 26.07 10.75 -5.22
N TRP A 3 25.08 11.55 -5.62
CA TRP A 3 24.33 11.37 -6.87
C TRP A 3 25.24 11.24 -8.11
N GLY A 4 26.12 12.22 -8.32
CA GLY A 4 27.03 12.22 -9.47
C GLY A 4 27.99 11.02 -9.48
N THR A 5 28.43 10.55 -8.32
CA THR A 5 29.26 9.34 -8.23
C THR A 5 28.48 8.10 -8.64
N VAL A 6 27.23 7.95 -8.19
CA VAL A 6 26.37 6.83 -8.55
C VAL A 6 26.07 6.84 -10.05
N GLU A 7 25.69 7.98 -10.61
CA GLU A 7 25.45 8.11 -12.06
C GLU A 7 26.71 7.80 -12.87
N ALA A 8 27.89 8.31 -12.45
CA ALA A 8 29.14 8.01 -13.14
C ALA A 8 29.48 6.50 -13.14
N VAL A 9 29.17 5.78 -12.05
CA VAL A 9 29.35 4.33 -11.98
C VAL A 9 28.36 3.60 -12.87
N LEU A 10 27.09 4.01 -12.89
CA LEU A 10 26.06 3.42 -13.74
C LEU A 10 26.37 3.60 -15.23
N HIS A 11 26.98 4.72 -15.62
CA HIS A 11 27.40 4.98 -17.00
C HIS A 11 28.69 4.26 -17.43
N ARG A 12 29.37 3.55 -16.51
CA ARG A 12 30.53 2.73 -16.91
C ARG A 12 30.08 1.60 -17.84
N PRO A 13 30.84 1.30 -18.91
CA PRO A 13 30.49 0.24 -19.85
C PRO A 13 30.18 -1.08 -19.15
N GLY A 14 29.02 -1.66 -19.49
CA GLY A 14 28.57 -2.95 -18.97
C GLY A 14 28.00 -2.96 -17.55
N VAL A 15 28.11 -1.86 -16.77
CA VAL A 15 27.58 -1.83 -15.39
C VAL A 15 26.06 -1.85 -15.38
N LEU A 16 25.42 -0.92 -16.10
CA LEU A 16 23.96 -0.84 -16.13
C LEU A 16 23.34 -2.08 -16.79
N VAL A 17 23.92 -2.55 -17.88
CA VAL A 17 23.48 -3.79 -18.56
C VAL A 17 23.52 -4.98 -17.60
N ARG A 18 24.62 -5.15 -16.86
CA ARG A 18 24.75 -6.23 -15.89
C ARG A 18 23.72 -6.11 -14.76
N LEU A 19 23.53 -4.91 -14.21
CA LEU A 19 22.59 -4.69 -13.10
C LEU A 19 21.15 -4.95 -13.52
N VAL A 20 20.73 -4.43 -14.67
CA VAL A 20 19.36 -4.61 -15.20
C VAL A 20 19.10 -6.06 -15.60
N SER A 21 20.12 -6.82 -16.02
CA SER A 21 19.98 -8.25 -16.36
C SER A 21 19.74 -9.17 -15.15
N MET A 22 19.89 -8.68 -13.93
CA MET A 22 19.61 -9.46 -12.71
C MET A 22 18.10 -9.47 -12.42
N ALA A 23 17.62 -10.49 -11.70
CA ALA A 23 16.25 -10.50 -11.22
C ALA A 23 15.98 -9.26 -10.33
N GLY A 24 14.98 -8.46 -10.69
CA GLY A 24 14.71 -7.18 -10.02
C GLY A 24 15.73 -6.07 -10.31
N GLY A 25 16.54 -6.21 -11.35
CA GLY A 25 17.64 -5.30 -11.69
C GLY A 25 17.21 -3.86 -11.97
N GLU A 26 16.11 -3.66 -12.69
CA GLU A 26 15.53 -2.34 -12.94
C GLU A 26 15.12 -1.64 -11.64
N ARG A 27 14.51 -2.40 -10.73
CA ARG A 27 14.13 -1.93 -9.40
C ARG A 27 15.36 -1.55 -8.59
N TYR A 28 16.39 -2.40 -8.58
CA TYR A 28 17.64 -2.12 -7.88
C TYR A 28 18.31 -0.83 -8.37
N VAL A 29 18.35 -0.60 -9.68
CA VAL A 29 18.91 0.63 -10.26
C VAL A 29 18.10 1.86 -9.87
N THR A 30 16.77 1.74 -9.88
CA THR A 30 15.86 2.81 -9.45
C THR A 30 16.04 3.14 -7.97
N ASP A 31 16.03 2.14 -7.09
CA ASP A 31 16.24 2.27 -5.65
C ASP A 31 17.60 2.92 -5.37
N LEU A 32 18.66 2.47 -6.08
CA LEU A 32 20.00 3.01 -5.92
C LEU A 32 20.07 4.51 -6.27
N ARG A 33 19.44 4.93 -7.36
CA ARG A 33 19.33 6.35 -7.72
C ARG A 33 18.57 7.13 -6.65
N GLN A 34 17.43 6.61 -6.20
CA GLN A 34 16.60 7.28 -5.20
C GLN A 34 17.37 7.49 -3.88
N VAL A 35 18.11 6.49 -3.42
CA VAL A 35 19.00 6.60 -2.25
C VAL A 35 20.08 7.65 -2.49
N ALA A 36 20.71 7.65 -3.67
CA ALA A 36 21.73 8.62 -4.02
C ALA A 36 21.19 10.06 -4.06
N GLN A 37 19.95 10.25 -4.48
CA GLN A 37 19.26 11.54 -4.50
C GLN A 37 18.96 12.01 -3.09
N LYS A 38 18.37 11.16 -2.23
CA LYS A 38 18.11 11.48 -0.81
C LYS A 38 19.40 11.88 -0.08
N ALA A 39 20.46 11.08 -0.26
CA ALA A 39 21.77 11.37 0.32
C ALA A 39 22.37 12.68 -0.22
N HIS A 40 22.15 12.99 -1.50
CA HIS A 40 22.62 14.24 -2.08
C HIS A 40 21.88 15.46 -1.51
N ILE A 41 20.56 15.39 -1.36
CA ILE A 41 19.74 16.44 -0.75
C ILE A 41 20.20 16.70 0.68
N ALA A 42 20.30 15.65 1.51
CA ALA A 42 20.77 15.77 2.88
C ALA A 42 22.19 16.37 2.97
N ALA A 43 23.09 15.98 2.06
CA ALA A 43 24.43 16.55 1.99
C ALA A 43 24.42 18.04 1.63
N CYS A 44 23.54 18.47 0.72
CA CYS A 44 23.41 19.87 0.32
C CYS A 44 22.81 20.72 1.44
N GLU A 45 21.69 20.28 2.02
CA GLU A 45 20.98 21.00 3.08
C GLU A 45 21.81 21.08 4.37
N GLY A 46 22.43 19.97 4.77
CA GLY A 46 23.29 19.90 5.95
C GLY A 46 24.72 20.41 5.72
N ARG A 47 25.09 20.79 4.50
CA ARG A 47 26.48 21.08 4.08
C ARG A 47 27.47 19.99 4.55
N LEU A 48 27.04 18.74 4.40
CA LEU A 48 27.78 17.58 4.89
C LEU A 48 29.04 17.35 4.05
N THR A 49 30.13 16.98 4.71
CA THR A 49 31.31 16.42 4.05
C THR A 49 31.01 15.01 3.52
N ALA A 50 31.91 14.45 2.71
CA ALA A 50 31.75 13.07 2.21
C ALA A 50 31.66 12.05 3.37
N THR A 51 32.45 12.22 4.41
CA THR A 51 32.43 11.34 5.60
C THR A 51 31.15 11.50 6.41
N ALA A 52 30.67 12.73 6.58
CA ALA A 52 29.40 13.01 7.24
C ALA A 52 28.20 12.49 6.44
N THR A 53 28.25 12.57 5.10
CA THR A 53 27.21 11.99 4.24
C THR A 53 27.18 10.46 4.37
N ALA A 54 28.34 9.81 4.42
CA ALA A 54 28.42 8.37 4.64
C ALA A 54 27.92 7.97 6.05
N ALA A 55 28.15 8.80 7.07
CA ALA A 55 27.60 8.59 8.41
C ALA A 55 26.07 8.73 8.41
N TRP A 56 25.54 9.76 7.76
CA TRP A 56 24.11 9.97 7.60
C TRP A 56 23.43 8.78 6.91
N ILE A 57 24.01 8.24 5.82
CA ILE A 57 23.46 7.04 5.15
C ILE A 57 23.37 5.85 6.11
N ARG A 58 24.39 5.63 6.96
CA ARG A 58 24.36 4.54 7.96
C ARG A 58 23.30 4.75 9.03
N GLU A 59 23.11 5.98 9.47
CA GLU A 59 22.04 6.34 10.42
C GLU A 59 20.65 6.07 9.82
N GLN A 60 20.42 6.48 8.56
CA GLN A 60 19.17 6.20 7.87
C GLN A 60 18.88 4.69 7.71
N GLN A 61 19.93 3.87 7.54
CA GLN A 61 19.77 2.41 7.50
C GLN A 61 19.32 1.82 8.84
N GLN A 62 19.72 2.43 9.97
CA GLN A 62 19.30 1.97 11.30
C GLN A 62 17.86 2.38 11.60
N LEU A 63 17.46 3.57 11.16
CA LEU A 63 16.09 4.08 11.33
C LEU A 63 15.07 3.33 10.46
N ALA A 64 15.49 2.83 9.29
CA ALA A 64 14.62 2.04 8.40
C ALA A 64 14.31 0.61 8.92
N GLY A 65 14.85 0.22 10.08
CA GLY A 65 14.64 -1.10 10.69
C GLY A 65 13.32 -1.27 11.44
N ASP A 66 12.67 -0.18 11.84
CA ASP A 66 11.39 -0.19 12.56
C ASP A 66 10.29 0.47 11.69
N ASP A 67 9.30 -0.32 11.27
CA ASP A 67 7.94 0.10 10.94
C ASP A 67 7.59 0.88 9.65
N GLU A 68 8.46 1.00 8.64
CA GLU A 68 8.01 1.57 7.35
C GLU A 68 7.66 0.49 6.32
N PRO A 69 6.39 0.34 5.89
CA PRO A 69 6.04 -0.56 4.81
C PRO A 69 6.80 -0.12 3.56
N ARG A 70 7.69 -1.01 3.12
CA ARG A 70 8.53 -0.86 1.95
C ARG A 70 7.63 -0.55 0.75
N ARG A 71 7.60 0.71 0.27
CA ARG A 71 6.92 1.05 -0.98
C ARG A 71 7.58 0.27 -2.12
N LEU A 72 6.87 -0.77 -2.56
CA LEU A 72 7.13 -1.45 -3.82
C LEU A 72 6.66 -0.50 -4.93
N ASP A 73 7.53 0.38 -5.41
CA ASP A 73 7.36 0.94 -6.76
C ASP A 73 7.77 -0.15 -7.76
N SER A 74 6.87 -1.13 -7.93
CA SER A 74 6.91 -2.12 -9.00
C SER A 74 5.53 -2.12 -9.65
N ASP A 75 5.45 -1.35 -10.74
CA ASP A 75 4.96 -1.78 -12.05
C ASP A 75 3.91 -0.86 -12.66
N GLN A 76 4.15 -0.53 -13.92
CA GLN A 76 3.24 0.17 -14.83
C GLN A 76 1.94 -0.63 -15.09
N GLN A 77 1.75 -1.75 -14.39
CA GLN A 77 0.56 -2.61 -14.35
C GLN A 77 0.21 -3.08 -12.92
N ALA A 78 0.58 -2.31 -11.89
CA ALA A 78 0.25 -2.65 -10.51
C ALA A 78 -1.20 -2.26 -10.14
N VAL A 79 -1.82 -3.05 -9.25
CA VAL A 79 -3.06 -2.66 -8.58
C VAL A 79 -2.75 -1.63 -7.49
N ILE A 80 -3.53 -0.56 -7.43
CA ILE A 80 -3.33 0.49 -6.43
C ILE A 80 -4.07 0.07 -5.15
N ILE A 81 -3.32 -0.06 -4.05
CA ILE A 81 -3.89 -0.29 -2.71
C ILE A 81 -3.88 1.04 -1.96
N MET A 82 -5.06 1.50 -1.58
CA MET A 82 -5.23 2.74 -0.83
C MET A 82 -6.37 2.60 0.18
N THR A 83 -6.42 3.50 1.14
CA THR A 83 -7.55 3.55 2.08
C THR A 83 -8.78 4.18 1.43
N ILE A 84 -9.98 3.89 1.94
CA ILE A 84 -11.24 4.52 1.48
C ILE A 84 -11.15 6.05 1.61
N HIS A 85 -10.48 6.56 2.65
CA HIS A 85 -10.30 7.99 2.88
C HIS A 85 -9.45 8.64 1.77
N GLU A 86 -8.39 7.97 1.35
CA GLU A 86 -7.49 8.43 0.29
C GLU A 86 -8.15 8.38 -1.10
N ALA A 87 -9.07 7.43 -1.31
CA ALA A 87 -9.82 7.30 -2.56
C ALA A 87 -10.89 8.40 -2.77
N LYS A 88 -11.16 9.26 -1.77
CA LYS A 88 -12.24 10.25 -1.82
C LYS A 88 -12.02 11.26 -2.95
N GLY A 89 -12.93 11.29 -3.92
CA GLY A 89 -12.88 12.19 -5.07
C GLY A 89 -12.09 11.64 -6.27
N LEU A 90 -11.60 10.40 -6.19
CA LEU A 90 -10.98 9.69 -7.30
C LEU A 90 -11.99 8.74 -7.97
N GLY A 91 -11.81 8.50 -9.26
CA GLY A 91 -12.59 7.54 -10.04
C GLY A 91 -11.70 6.48 -10.65
N PHE A 92 -12.05 5.20 -10.47
CA PHE A 92 -11.32 4.06 -11.01
C PHE A 92 -12.27 3.17 -11.82
N PRO A 93 -11.80 2.54 -12.92
CA PRO A 93 -12.65 1.69 -13.76
C PRO A 93 -13.10 0.40 -13.06
N VAL A 94 -12.29 -0.12 -12.13
CA VAL A 94 -12.59 -1.31 -11.31
C VAL A 94 -12.07 -1.08 -9.90
N VAL A 95 -12.85 -1.44 -8.88
CA VAL A 95 -12.51 -1.29 -7.46
C VAL A 95 -12.81 -2.61 -6.73
N LEU A 96 -11.86 -3.10 -5.92
CA LEU A 96 -12.04 -4.26 -5.04
C LEU A 96 -12.08 -3.80 -3.58
N LEU A 97 -13.13 -4.17 -2.85
CA LEU A 97 -13.33 -3.82 -1.44
C LEU A 97 -13.53 -5.10 -0.61
N PRO A 98 -12.46 -5.85 -0.30
CA PRO A 98 -12.57 -7.19 0.27
C PRO A 98 -13.15 -7.19 1.70
N ASP A 99 -12.89 -6.13 2.48
CA ASP A 99 -13.26 -6.05 3.90
C ASP A 99 -14.36 -5.01 4.19
N ILE A 100 -15.12 -4.56 3.19
CA ILE A 100 -16.16 -3.52 3.40
C ILE A 100 -17.25 -3.94 4.39
N THR A 101 -17.50 -5.25 4.49
CA THR A 101 -18.49 -5.84 5.41
C THR A 101 -17.91 -6.11 6.79
N ASN A 102 -16.60 -5.93 6.99
CA ASN A 102 -15.90 -6.20 8.26
C ASN A 102 -16.00 -5.01 9.24
N GLY A 103 -17.05 -4.20 9.11
CA GLY A 103 -17.30 -3.02 9.94
C GLY A 103 -17.51 -3.37 11.41
N TRP A 104 -17.36 -2.36 12.27
CA TRP A 104 -17.63 -2.43 13.71
C TRP A 104 -19.03 -2.98 13.96
N ALA A 105 -19.11 -4.26 14.32
CA ALA A 105 -20.34 -4.88 14.75
C ALA A 105 -20.77 -4.25 16.10
N PRO A 106 -21.99 -3.70 16.22
CA PRO A 106 -22.58 -3.48 17.52
C PRO A 106 -22.59 -4.82 18.27
N LYS A 107 -22.40 -4.79 19.60
CA LYS A 107 -22.21 -5.95 20.51
C LYS A 107 -23.23 -7.10 20.40
N GLN A 108 -24.25 -6.98 19.58
CA GLN A 108 -25.32 -7.93 19.31
C GLN A 108 -25.47 -8.16 17.80
N SER A 109 -24.39 -8.51 17.11
CA SER A 109 -24.48 -8.95 15.72
C SER A 109 -24.70 -10.46 15.69
N ILE A 110 -25.79 -10.86 15.05
CA ILE A 110 -25.97 -12.22 14.53
C ILE A 110 -24.75 -12.52 13.64
N ASN A 111 -24.14 -13.68 13.83
CA ASN A 111 -22.97 -14.11 13.08
C ASN A 111 -23.42 -14.69 11.74
N GLY A 112 -23.36 -13.86 10.70
CA GLY A 112 -23.55 -14.31 9.32
C GLY A 112 -24.55 -13.48 8.53
N PRO A 113 -24.67 -13.77 7.22
CA PRO A 113 -25.67 -13.15 6.37
C PRO A 113 -27.08 -13.44 6.89
N ILE A 114 -27.87 -12.38 7.12
CA ILE A 114 -29.28 -12.53 7.48
C ILE A 114 -30.07 -12.73 6.19
N VAL A 115 -30.78 -13.86 6.10
CA VAL A 115 -31.65 -14.19 4.97
C VAL A 115 -33.07 -14.17 5.46
N TRP A 116 -33.95 -13.44 4.77
CA TRP A 116 -35.38 -13.43 5.07
C TRP A 116 -36.25 -13.37 3.81
N HIS A 117 -37.55 -13.45 4.02
CA HIS A 117 -38.57 -13.36 2.97
C HIS A 117 -39.37 -12.06 3.06
N ASP A 118 -39.28 -11.21 2.02
CA ASP A 118 -40.22 -10.10 1.79
C ASP A 118 -41.30 -10.57 0.81
N GLY A 119 -42.39 -11.09 1.37
CA GLY A 119 -43.47 -11.72 0.60
C GLY A 119 -42.99 -12.96 -0.15
N GLN A 120 -42.89 -12.88 -1.49
CA GLN A 120 -42.39 -13.97 -2.34
C GLN A 120 -40.92 -13.78 -2.75
N ARG A 121 -40.25 -12.73 -2.27
CA ARG A 121 -38.86 -12.43 -2.61
C ARG A 121 -37.95 -12.85 -1.47
N ARG A 122 -36.92 -13.62 -1.79
CA ARG A 122 -35.85 -13.98 -0.85
C ARG A 122 -34.81 -12.85 -0.86
N VAL A 123 -34.56 -12.27 0.31
CA VAL A 123 -33.68 -11.11 0.51
C VAL A 123 -32.49 -11.56 1.37
N LEU A 124 -31.30 -11.08 1.01
CA LEU A 124 -30.04 -11.36 1.69
C LEU A 124 -29.40 -10.02 2.09
N ASP A 125 -29.31 -9.72 3.38
CA ASP A 125 -28.60 -8.54 3.88
C ASP A 125 -27.14 -8.89 4.17
N ILE A 126 -26.26 -8.29 3.37
CA ILE A 126 -24.81 -8.44 3.43
C ILE A 126 -24.18 -7.30 4.27
N SER A 127 -24.93 -6.21 4.50
CA SER A 127 -24.41 -4.96 5.05
C SER A 127 -24.59 -4.82 6.55
N SER A 128 -25.49 -5.60 7.17
CA SER A 128 -25.86 -5.51 8.59
C SER A 128 -26.38 -4.13 9.06
N GLN A 129 -26.60 -3.19 8.12
CA GLN A 129 -26.94 -1.79 8.37
C GLN A 129 -28.18 -1.35 7.58
N GLY A 130 -28.94 -2.30 7.00
CA GLY A 130 -30.16 -2.01 6.26
C GLY A 130 -31.30 -1.50 7.15
N THR A 131 -32.13 -0.60 6.61
CA THR A 131 -33.30 -0.02 7.30
C THR A 131 -34.29 -1.08 7.81
N ASP A 132 -34.35 -2.24 7.15
CA ASP A 132 -35.28 -3.33 7.48
C ASP A 132 -34.67 -4.41 8.38
N ARG A 133 -33.51 -4.14 9.02
CA ARG A 133 -32.80 -5.13 9.85
C ARG A 133 -33.64 -5.72 10.98
N SER A 134 -34.50 -4.93 11.63
CA SER A 134 -35.35 -5.45 12.70
C SER A 134 -36.32 -6.51 12.21
N ILE A 135 -36.90 -6.32 11.02
CA ILE A 135 -37.80 -7.28 10.37
C ILE A 135 -37.00 -8.52 9.92
N ALA A 136 -35.80 -8.29 9.40
CA ALA A 136 -34.87 -9.33 8.97
C ALA A 136 -34.42 -10.26 10.09
N VAL A 137 -34.12 -9.70 11.26
CA VAL A 137 -33.70 -10.46 12.45
C VAL A 137 -34.86 -11.31 12.97
N GLU A 138 -36.03 -10.71 13.13
CA GLU A 138 -37.22 -11.39 13.66
C GLU A 138 -37.65 -12.57 12.78
N SER A 139 -37.69 -12.36 11.46
CA SER A 139 -38.01 -13.45 10.52
C SER A 139 -36.92 -14.53 10.40
N HIS A 140 -35.65 -14.17 10.59
CA HIS A 140 -34.56 -15.14 10.61
C HIS A 140 -34.56 -16.01 11.88
N GLU A 141 -34.94 -15.44 13.03
CA GLU A 141 -35.14 -16.18 14.28
C GLU A 141 -36.40 -17.07 14.26
N GLU A 142 -37.42 -16.72 13.47
CA GLU A 142 -38.62 -17.55 13.27
C GLU A 142 -38.36 -18.77 12.35
N ASP A 143 -37.35 -18.70 11.48
CA ASP A 143 -36.99 -19.75 10.51
C ASP A 143 -35.92 -20.75 11.04
N GLU A 144 -35.25 -20.47 12.17
CA GLU A 144 -34.34 -21.41 12.89
C GLU A 144 -35.07 -22.30 13.91
#